data_AF-B1P6A1-F1
#
_entry.id   AF-B1P6A1-F1
#
_cell.length_a   1.000
_cell.length_b   1.000
_cell.length_c   1.000
_cell.angle_alpha   90.00
_cell.angle_beta   90.00
_cell.angle_gamma   90.00
#
_symmetry.space_group_name_H-M   'P 1'
#
loop_
_entity.id
_entity.type
_entity.pdbx_description
1 polymer ?
#
loop_
_entity_poly.entity_id
_entity_poly.type
_entity_poly.pdbx_seq_one_letter_code
_entity_poly.pdbx_strand_id
1 'polypeptide(L)' 'GQGSYAEAAKVAVSAPKGILRTSDTIRKFQSVPAQPGQASPLLQYFGILLDQGQLNKFE' A
#
# COMPACT_ATOMS: atom_id res chain seq x y z
N GLY A 1 8.80 -3.29 -14.25
CA GLY A 1 8.46 -4.33 -13.25
C GLY A 1 8.98 -4.08 -11.83
N GLN A 2 9.42 -2.88 -11.43
CA GLN A 2 9.80 -2.60 -10.02
C GLN A 2 9.15 -1.30 -9.48
N GLY A 3 8.90 -0.30 -10.33
CA GLY A 3 8.18 0.92 -9.94
C GLY A 3 6.65 0.77 -9.83
N SER A 4 6.06 -0.32 -10.32
CA SER A 4 4.60 -0.40 -10.45
C SER A 4 3.86 -0.53 -9.11
N TYR A 5 4.45 -1.19 -8.10
CA TYR A 5 3.76 -1.41 -6.82
C TYR A 5 3.87 -0.22 -5.87
N ALA A 6 5.02 0.46 -5.83
CA ALA A 6 5.17 1.71 -5.10
C ALA A 6 4.21 2.78 -5.67
N GLU A 7 4.11 2.89 -7.00
CA GLU A 7 3.17 3.81 -7.63
C GLU A 7 1.71 3.38 -7.41
N ALA A 8 1.38 2.08 -7.49
CA ALA A 8 0.04 1.59 -7.15
C ALA A 8 -0.33 1.89 -5.70
N ALA A 9 0.63 1.78 -4.77
CA ALA A 9 0.42 2.13 -3.38
C ALA A 9 0.18 3.63 -3.21
N LYS A 10 0.98 4.49 -3.86
CA LYS A 10 0.73 5.94 -3.86
C LYS A 10 -0.65 6.30 -4.39
N VAL A 11 -1.09 5.69 -5.50
CA VAL A 11 -2.42 5.92 -6.07
C VAL A 11 -3.52 5.47 -5.10
N ALA A 12 -3.36 4.31 -4.47
CA ALA A 12 -4.34 3.81 -3.51
C ALA A 12 -4.44 4.70 -2.25
N VAL A 13 -3.30 5.18 -1.76
CA VAL A 13 -3.25 5.99 -0.53
C VAL A 13 -3.70 7.44 -0.79
N SER A 14 -3.39 8.02 -1.96
CA SER A 14 -3.78 9.38 -2.38
C SER A 14 -5.21 9.51 -2.90
N ALA A 15 -5.93 8.40 -3.08
CA ALA A 15 -7.29 8.42 -3.58
C ALA A 15 -8.22 9.21 -2.63
N PRO A 16 -9.03 10.14 -3.15
CA PRO A 16 -9.88 11.00 -2.34
C PRO A 16 -10.84 10.17 -1.48
N LYS A 17 -11.05 10.60 -0.24
CA LYS A 17 -11.86 9.93 0.78
C LYS A 17 -11.38 8.52 1.16
N GLY A 18 -10.15 8.14 0.79
CA GLY A 18 -9.61 6.81 1.10
C GLY A 18 -10.37 5.67 0.42
N ILE A 19 -11.02 5.90 -0.72
CA ILE A 19 -11.83 4.89 -1.41
C ILE A 19 -11.05 3.63 -1.81
N LEU A 20 -9.73 3.74 -1.94
CA LEU A 20 -8.84 2.61 -2.22
C LEU A 20 -8.13 2.09 -0.96
N ARG A 21 -8.32 2.71 0.21
CA ARG A 21 -7.83 2.22 1.52
C ARG A 21 -8.78 1.16 2.06
N THR A 22 -8.93 0.07 1.32
CA THR A 22 -9.89 -1.01 1.61
C THR A 22 -9.17 -2.35 1.83
N SER A 23 -9.89 -3.28 2.46
CA SER A 23 -9.42 -4.67 2.64
C SER A 23 -9.11 -5.36 1.31
N ASP A 24 -9.85 -5.06 0.23
CA ASP A 24 -9.56 -5.55 -1.12
C ASP A 24 -8.22 -5.08 -1.66
N THR A 25 -7.87 -3.80 -1.46
CA THR A 25 -6.56 -3.28 -1.85
C THR A 25 -5.44 -3.95 -1.06
N ILE A 26 -5.62 -4.12 0.25
CA ILE A 26 -4.65 -4.81 1.12
C ILE A 26 -4.45 -6.25 0.64
N ARG A 27 -5.52 -6.98 0.32
CA ARG A 27 -5.45 -8.36 -0.21
C ARG A 27 -4.68 -8.42 -1.53
N LYS A 28 -4.86 -7.44 -2.42
CA LYS A 28 -4.08 -7.35 -3.67
C LYS A 28 -2.59 -7.22 -3.37
N PHE A 29 -2.18 -6.32 -2.47
CA PHE A 29 -0.77 -6.19 -2.08
C PHE A 29 -0.22 -7.42 -1.35
N GLN A 30 -1.04 -8.09 -0.53
CA GLN A 30 -0.66 -9.32 0.18
C GLN A 30 -0.46 -10.51 -0.77
N SER A 31 -1.22 -10.56 -1.86
CA SER A 31 -1.10 -11.64 -2.87
C SER A 31 0.18 -11.57 -3.69
N VAL A 32 0.90 -10.44 -3.67
CA VAL A 32 2.13 -10.26 -4.44
C VAL A 32 3.32 -10.74 -3.63
N PRO A 33 4.05 -11.77 -4.08
CA PRO A 33 5.25 -12.24 -3.40
C PRO A 33 6.35 -11.17 -3.43
N ALA A 34 7.06 -11.03 -2.31
CA ALA A 34 8.21 -10.15 -2.22
C ALA A 34 9.36 -10.71 -3.09
N GLN A 35 9.98 -9.84 -3.89
CA GLN A 35 11.18 -10.19 -4.64
C GLN A 35 12.41 -10.15 -3.70
N PRO A 36 13.37 -11.07 -3.83
CA PRO A 36 14.60 -11.05 -3.04
C PRO A 36 15.33 -9.72 -3.15
N GLY A 37 15.72 -9.13 -2.00
CA GLY A 37 16.37 -7.83 -1.95
C GLY A 37 15.43 -6.63 -2.10
N GLN A 38 14.12 -6.84 -2.19
CA GLN A 38 13.12 -5.76 -2.21
C GLN A 38 12.19 -5.82 -1.00
N ALA A 39 11.75 -4.63 -0.56
CA ALA A 39 10.68 -4.53 0.41
C ALA A 39 9.39 -5.15 -0.16
N SER A 40 8.61 -5.85 0.68
CA SER A 40 7.36 -6.44 0.20
C SER A 40 6.39 -5.35 -0.28
N PRO A 41 5.60 -5.60 -1.33
CA PRO A 41 4.61 -4.63 -1.82
C PRO A 41 3.61 -4.20 -0.74
N LEU A 42 3.27 -5.12 0.17
CA LEU A 42 2.42 -4.83 1.32
C LEU A 42 3.08 -3.86 2.31
N LEU A 43 4.37 -4.06 2.63
CA LEU A 43 5.11 -3.14 3.49
C LEU A 43 5.31 -1.77 2.83
N GLN A 44 5.52 -1.72 1.51
CA GLN A 44 5.56 -0.45 0.77
C GLN A 44 4.22 0.29 0.85
N TYR A 45 3.11 -0.42 0.69
CA TYR A 45 1.76 0.15 0.83
C TYR A 45 1.54 0.73 2.23
N PHE A 46 1.86 -0.01 3.29
CA PHE A 46 1.75 0.51 4.65
C PHE A 46 2.71 1.67 4.93
N GLY A 47 3.94 1.63 4.43
CA GLY A 47 4.88 2.74 4.57
C GLY A 47 4.34 4.05 3.98
N ILE A 48 3.71 3.98 2.80
CA ILE A 48 3.09 5.15 2.15
C ILE A 48 1.80 5.57 2.89
N LEU A 49 1.03 4.62 3.41
CA LEU A 49 -0.18 4.88 4.19
C LEU A 49 0.15 5.66 5.48
N LEU A 50 1.21 5.25 6.17
CA LEU A 50 1.75 5.89 7.37
C LEU A 50 2.30 7.30 7.08
N ASP A 51 2.94 7.49 5.93
CA ASP A 51 3.48 8.79 5.50
C ASP A 51 2.37 9.81 5.17
N GLN A 52 1.24 9.35 4.62
CA GLN A 52 0.11 10.22 4.23
C GLN A 52 -0.92 10.51 5.34
N GLY A 53 -0.82 9.94 6.54
CA GLY A 53 -1.76 10.26 7.62
C GLY A 53 -1.45 9.60 8.96
N GLN A 54 -1.93 10.22 10.05
CA GLN A 54 -1.97 9.58 11.37
C GLN A 54 -2.88 8.35 11.31
N LEU A 55 -2.32 7.19 11.71
CA LEU A 55 -3.04 5.95 12.00
C LEU A 55 -4.34 6.28 12.75
N ASN A 56 -5.49 5.97 12.15
CA ASN A 56 -6.76 6.09 12.85
C ASN A 56 -6.95 4.83 13.71
N LYS A 57 -7.63 4.93 14.85
CA LYS A 57 -7.63 3.97 15.99
C LYS A 57 -8.01 2.49 15.72
N PHE A 58 -8.24 2.10 14.46
CA PHE A 58 -8.45 0.72 14.02
C PHE A 58 -7.28 0.14 13.22
N GLU A 59 -6.16 0.87 13.14
CA GLU A 59 -4.85 0.41 12.67
C GLU A 59 -3.88 0.21 13.84
#